data_AF-A0A1B7WV75-F1
#
_entry.id   AF-A0A1B7WV75-F1
#
_cell.length_a   1.000
_cell.length_b   1.000
_cell.length_c   1.000
_cell.angle_alpha   90.00
_cell.angle_beta   90.00
_cell.angle_gamma   90.00
#
_symmetry.space_group_name_H-M   'P 1'
#
loop_
_entity.id
_entity.type
_entity.pdbx_description
1 polymer ?
#
loop_
_entity_poly.entity_id
_entity_poly.type
_entity_poly.pdbx_seq_one_letter_code
_entity_poly.pdbx_strand_id
1 'polypeptide(L)'
;GNAGADTLIGGFGNDSLYLGLNDNAVDNVNYVLGDATDTVYQFVRGVGGDKLNFTGIANFDVITSGTSTLVRVGDGIGGNTGFGTGQLLVTLSGTSGFNSTNANLNLFGGNFLFN
;
A
#
# COMPACT_ATOMS: atom_id res chain seq x y z
N GLY A 1 13.53 6.48 -1.89
CA GLY A 1 14.07 6.96 -3.13
C GLY A 1 15.08 8.06 -2.94
N ASN A 2 14.69 9.14 -2.26
CA ASN A 2 15.22 10.49 -2.46
C ASN A 2 14.56 11.08 -3.70
N ALA A 3 15.30 11.68 -4.63
CA ALA A 3 14.72 12.26 -5.83
C ALA A 3 14.84 11.31 -7.02
N GLY A 4 13.78 11.19 -7.80
CA GLY A 4 13.76 10.42 -9.04
C GLY A 4 12.83 9.22 -8.95
N ALA A 5 12.62 8.53 -10.07
CA ALA A 5 11.73 7.37 -10.10
C ALA A 5 12.46 6.14 -9.53
N ASP A 6 12.08 5.75 -8.32
CA ASP A 6 12.72 4.70 -7.56
C ASP A 6 11.91 3.40 -7.52
N THR A 7 12.60 2.32 -7.16
CA THR A 7 11.98 1.04 -6.82
C THR A 7 12.42 0.63 -5.43
N LEU A 8 11.46 0.45 -4.52
CA LEU A 8 11.68 0.14 -3.13
C LEU A 8 11.10 -1.24 -2.79
N ILE A 9 11.88 -2.01 -2.04
CA ILE A 9 11.54 -3.33 -1.52
C ILE A 9 12.04 -3.35 -0.08
N GLY A 10 11.15 -3.44 0.91
CA GLY A 10 11.53 -3.65 2.32
C GLY A 10 11.98 -5.10 2.54
N GLY A 11 11.11 -6.03 2.14
CA GLY A 11 11.39 -7.46 2.19
C GLY A 11 11.17 -8.02 3.59
N PHE A 12 12.20 -8.64 4.16
CA PHE A 12 12.12 -9.21 5.50
C PHE A 12 12.39 -8.16 6.58
N GLY A 13 11.57 -8.18 7.63
CA GLY A 13 11.66 -7.24 8.72
C GLY A 13 10.71 -6.06 8.51
N ASN A 14 10.50 -5.28 9.58
CA ASN A 14 9.59 -4.15 9.51
C ASN A 14 10.37 -2.91 9.08
N ASP A 15 10.12 -2.42 7.86
CA ASP A 15 10.91 -1.35 7.25
C ASP A 15 10.21 0.01 7.27
N SER A 16 11.02 1.06 7.18
CA SER A 16 10.57 2.43 6.94
C SER A 16 11.04 2.88 5.55
N LEU A 17 10.10 2.95 4.61
CA LEU A 17 10.37 3.26 3.22
C LEU A 17 10.02 4.72 2.93
N TYR A 18 10.99 5.52 2.53
CA TYR A 18 10.80 6.93 2.20
C TYR A 18 10.89 7.08 0.69
N LEU A 19 9.82 7.55 0.04
CA LEU A 19 9.71 7.62 -1.42
C LEU A 19 10.54 8.78 -1.96
N GLY A 20 10.04 10.00 -1.82
CA GLY A 20 10.77 11.21 -2.18
C GLY A 20 9.88 12.41 -1.93
N LEU A 21 10.28 13.33 -1.05
CA LEU A 21 9.40 14.43 -0.69
C LEU A 21 9.43 15.50 -1.78
N ASN A 22 8.29 15.72 -2.45
CA ASN A 22 8.07 16.79 -3.43
C ASN A 22 8.99 16.73 -4.65
N ASP A 23 9.35 15.53 -5.13
CA ASP A 23 10.22 15.37 -6.29
C ASP A 23 9.45 15.19 -7.62
N ASN A 24 8.13 14.96 -7.55
CA ASN A 24 7.24 14.70 -8.69
C ASN A 24 7.63 13.45 -9.50
N ALA A 25 8.38 12.53 -8.88
CA ALA A 25 8.67 11.25 -9.48
C ALA A 25 7.55 10.25 -9.17
N VAL A 26 7.56 9.14 -9.92
CA VAL A 26 6.68 8.00 -9.66
C VAL A 26 7.53 6.86 -9.15
N ASP A 27 7.35 6.53 -7.88
CA ASP A 27 8.04 5.42 -7.24
C ASP A 27 7.23 4.13 -7.31
N ASN A 28 7.94 3.00 -7.32
CA ASN A 28 7.35 1.68 -7.22
C ASN A 28 7.75 1.04 -5.91
N VAL A 29 6.77 0.70 -5.08
CA VAL A 29 6.97 -0.07 -3.85
C VAL A 29 6.43 -1.47 -4.09
N ASN A 30 7.29 -2.47 -4.01
CA ASN A 30 6.95 -3.84 -4.37
C ASN A 30 6.89 -4.71 -3.11
N TYR A 31 5.79 -5.45 -2.99
CA TYR A 31 5.55 -6.42 -1.93
C TYR A 31 5.31 -7.80 -2.51
N VAL A 32 5.90 -8.82 -1.87
CA VAL A 32 5.67 -10.22 -2.17
C VAL A 32 5.03 -10.94 -0.98
N LEU A 33 4.40 -12.07 -1.25
CA LEU A 33 3.90 -12.95 -0.20
C LEU A 33 5.04 -13.36 0.76
N GLY A 34 4.88 -13.05 2.04
CA GLY A 34 5.85 -13.37 3.09
C GLY A 34 6.65 -12.17 3.61
N ASP A 35 6.54 -11.01 2.97
CA ASP A 35 7.10 -9.76 3.49
C ASP A 35 6.44 -9.38 4.83
N ALA A 36 7.19 -8.66 5.66
CA ALA A 36 6.72 -8.24 6.98
C ALA A 36 6.03 -6.86 6.91
N THR A 37 5.85 -6.22 8.07
CA THR A 37 5.01 -5.02 8.17
C THR A 37 5.84 -3.76 8.01
N ASP A 38 5.53 -2.98 6.98
CA ASP A 38 6.27 -1.76 6.65
C ASP A 38 5.47 -0.49 6.87
N THR A 39 6.19 0.61 6.99
CA THR A 39 5.65 1.97 6.93
C THR A 39 6.24 2.71 5.73
N VAL A 40 5.40 3.11 4.80
CA VAL A 40 5.77 3.91 3.63
C VAL A 40 5.43 5.37 3.91
N TYR A 41 6.39 6.25 3.70
CA TYR A 41 6.26 7.70 3.86
C TYR A 41 6.34 8.40 2.51
N GLN A 42 5.66 9.55 2.41
CA GLN A 42 5.71 10.44 1.25
C GLN A 42 5.06 9.85 0.00
N PHE A 43 4.09 8.94 0.20
CA PHE A 43 3.32 8.34 -0.89
C PHE A 43 2.36 9.35 -1.52
N VAL A 44 2.44 9.52 -2.84
CA VAL A 44 1.59 10.39 -3.63
C VAL A 44 0.51 9.58 -4.32
N ARG A 45 -0.77 9.95 -4.12
CA ARG A 45 -1.92 9.30 -4.79
C ARG A 45 -2.27 9.96 -6.11
N GLY A 46 -3.02 9.23 -6.93
CA GLY A 46 -3.64 9.74 -8.15
C GLY A 46 -2.82 9.47 -9.40
N VAL A 47 -3.25 10.08 -10.51
CA VAL A 47 -2.58 9.97 -11.81
C VAL A 47 -1.19 10.56 -11.70
N GLY A 48 -0.18 9.77 -12.07
CA GLY A 48 1.22 10.18 -11.92
C GLY A 48 1.72 10.18 -10.48
N GLY A 49 0.99 9.54 -9.55
CA GLY A 49 1.47 9.24 -8.21
C GLY A 49 2.16 7.87 -8.12
N ASP A 50 2.64 7.55 -6.93
CA ASP A 50 3.40 6.34 -6.61
C ASP A 50 2.56 5.08 -6.72
N LYS A 51 3.25 3.94 -6.81
CA LYS A 51 2.64 2.64 -7.07
C LYS A 51 3.01 1.66 -5.98
N LEU A 52 1.99 0.96 -5.47
CA LEU A 52 2.12 -0.14 -4.55
C LEU A 52 1.74 -1.43 -5.29
N ASN A 53 2.74 -2.26 -5.58
CA ASN A 53 2.59 -3.46 -6.41
C ASN A 53 2.69 -4.71 -5.54
N PHE A 54 1.66 -5.54 -5.58
CA PHE A 54 1.61 -6.80 -4.83
C PHE A 54 1.77 -8.00 -5.75
N THR A 55 2.60 -8.97 -5.33
CA THR A 55 2.80 -10.23 -6.05
C THR A 55 2.55 -11.41 -5.12
N GLY A 56 1.71 -12.35 -5.54
CA GLY A 56 1.41 -13.57 -4.77
C GLY A 56 0.44 -13.36 -3.60
N ILE A 57 -0.19 -12.19 -3.48
CA ILE A 57 -1.20 -11.87 -2.47
C ILE A 57 -2.49 -11.46 -3.17
N ALA A 58 -3.57 -12.19 -2.94
CA ALA A 58 -4.78 -12.07 -3.77
C ALA A 58 -5.77 -10.99 -3.29
N ASN A 59 -5.95 -10.82 -1.98
CA ASN A 59 -7.01 -10.00 -1.41
C ASN A 59 -6.45 -9.07 -0.34
N PHE A 60 -6.99 -7.86 -0.27
CA PHE A 60 -6.55 -6.80 0.65
C PHE A 60 -7.72 -6.04 1.23
N ASP A 61 -7.61 -5.74 2.53
CA ASP A 61 -8.41 -4.70 3.18
C ASP A 61 -7.60 -3.40 3.19
N VAL A 62 -8.21 -2.32 2.72
CA VAL A 62 -7.66 -0.96 2.69
C VAL A 62 -8.48 -0.10 3.62
N ILE A 63 -7.86 0.32 4.73
CA ILE A 63 -8.56 0.99 5.84
C ILE A 63 -7.99 2.37 6.05
N THR A 64 -8.85 3.38 6.13
CA THR A 64 -8.41 4.72 6.57
C THR A 64 -8.23 4.75 8.09
N SER A 65 -7.03 5.11 8.56
CA SER A 65 -6.71 5.27 9.98
C SER A 65 -6.11 6.66 10.23
N GLY A 66 -6.98 7.60 10.61
CA GLY A 66 -6.60 9.01 10.75
C GLY A 66 -6.14 9.59 9.41
N THR A 67 -4.88 10.08 9.36
CA THR A 67 -4.26 10.60 8.13
C THR A 67 -3.55 9.53 7.31
N SER A 68 -3.56 8.27 7.75
CA SER A 68 -2.85 7.16 7.11
C SER A 68 -3.82 6.15 6.49
N THR A 69 -3.28 5.27 5.65
CA THR A 69 -3.97 4.11 5.11
C THR A 69 -3.28 2.84 5.58
N LEU A 70 -4.05 1.88 6.06
CA LEU A 70 -3.57 0.54 6.38
C LEU A 70 -3.95 -0.39 5.23
N VAL A 71 -2.96 -1.06 4.64
CA VAL A 71 -3.18 -2.15 3.69
C VAL A 71 -2.88 -3.45 4.43
N ARG A 72 -3.92 -4.25 4.62
CA ARG A 72 -3.85 -5.54 5.33
C ARG A 72 -4.07 -6.66 4.34
N VAL A 73 -3.31 -7.75 4.49
CA VAL A 73 -3.58 -8.97 3.74
C VAL A 73 -4.95 -9.48 4.16
N GLY A 74 -5.90 -9.51 3.23
CA GLY A 74 -7.24 -10.02 3.48
C GLY A 74 -7.18 -11.51 3.82
N ASP A 75 -8.12 -11.99 4.63
CA ASP A 75 -8.15 -13.38 5.10
C ASP A 75 -8.60 -14.40 4.04
N GLY A 76 -8.72 -13.98 2.79
CA GLY A 76 -8.86 -14.87 1.64
C GLY A 76 -10.29 -15.35 1.36
N ILE A 77 -11.32 -14.85 2.03
CA ILE A 77 -12.70 -15.35 1.86
C ILE A 77 -13.61 -14.28 1.24
N GLY A 78 -14.11 -14.55 0.03
CA GLY A 78 -15.19 -13.75 -0.57
C GLY A 78 -16.47 -13.83 0.28
N GLY A 79 -16.99 -12.68 0.69
CA GLY A 79 -18.20 -12.59 1.53
C GLY A 79 -17.94 -12.59 3.04
N ASN A 80 -16.69 -12.50 3.48
CA ASN A 80 -16.38 -12.31 4.90
C ASN A 80 -16.57 -10.83 5.29
N THR A 81 -17.48 -10.60 6.24
CA THR A 81 -17.85 -9.26 6.74
C THR A 81 -16.85 -8.70 7.77
N GLY A 82 -15.78 -9.43 8.10
CA GLY A 82 -14.79 -9.09 9.12
C GLY A 82 -13.61 -8.25 8.62
N PHE A 83 -13.89 -7.03 8.16
CA PHE A 83 -12.87 -6.05 7.75
C PHE A 83 -11.82 -5.80 8.85
N GLY A 84 -10.54 -5.70 8.45
CA GLY A 84 -9.48 -5.19 9.33
C GLY A 84 -8.91 -6.17 10.35
N THR A 85 -9.23 -7.46 10.20
CA THR A 85 -8.69 -8.55 11.01
C THR A 85 -7.44 -9.19 10.38
N GLY A 86 -7.18 -8.92 9.10
CA GLY A 86 -5.99 -9.38 8.39
C GLY A 86 -4.67 -8.82 8.91
N GLN A 87 -3.57 -9.54 8.65
CA GLN A 87 -2.22 -9.10 9.01
C GLN A 87 -1.92 -7.76 8.31
N LEU A 88 -1.43 -6.79 9.09
CA LEU A 88 -0.97 -5.51 8.54
C LEU A 88 0.28 -5.74 7.67
N LEU A 89 0.19 -5.36 6.41
CA LEU A 89 1.31 -5.44 5.48
C LEU A 89 1.98 -4.07 5.34
N VAL A 90 1.18 -3.03 5.11
CA VAL A 90 1.70 -1.67 4.85
C VAL A 90 0.89 -0.62 5.58
N THR A 91 1.59 0.33 6.19
CA THR A 91 1.02 1.63 6.58
C THR A 91 1.51 2.69 5.59
N LEU A 92 0.60 3.29 4.82
CA LEU A 92 0.90 4.50 4.04
C LEU A 92 0.73 5.71 4.96
N SER A 93 1.83 6.16 5.54
CA SER A 93 1.85 7.21 6.54
C SER A 93 1.56 8.57 5.92
N GLY A 94 0.61 9.31 6.51
CA GLY A 94 0.19 10.63 6.02
C GLY A 94 -0.54 10.59 4.67
N THR A 95 -0.93 9.40 4.21
CA THR A 95 -1.69 9.19 2.97
C THR A 95 -3.01 8.49 3.29
N SER A 96 -4.14 9.17 3.11
CA SER A 96 -5.49 8.64 3.35
C SER A 96 -6.43 8.87 2.17
N GLY A 97 -7.63 8.30 2.21
CA GLY A 97 -8.72 8.60 1.25
C GLY A 97 -8.78 7.67 0.04
N PHE A 98 -8.11 6.52 0.09
CA PHE A 98 -8.31 5.44 -0.87
C PHE A 98 -9.74 4.91 -0.81
N ASN A 99 -10.33 4.65 -1.96
CA ASN A 99 -11.65 4.03 -2.09
C ASN A 99 -11.75 3.27 -3.43
N SER A 100 -12.89 2.62 -3.66
CA SER A 100 -13.14 1.80 -4.84
C SER A 100 -13.11 2.55 -6.18
N THR A 101 -13.16 3.89 -6.17
CA THR A 101 -13.14 4.68 -7.41
C THR A 101 -11.76 5.24 -7.77
N ASN A 102 -10.81 5.26 -6.82
CA ASN A 102 -9.50 5.87 -7.03
C ASN A 102 -8.30 4.95 -6.80
N ALA A 103 -8.48 3.82 -6.12
CA ALA A 103 -7.36 2.98 -5.70
C ALA A 103 -6.62 2.32 -6.88
N ASN A 104 -7.31 2.08 -7.99
CA ASN A 104 -6.71 1.52 -9.21
C ASN A 104 -5.66 2.43 -9.86
N LEU A 105 -5.49 3.67 -9.39
CA LEU A 105 -4.43 4.58 -9.84
C LEU A 105 -3.08 4.28 -9.17
N ASN A 106 -3.07 3.61 -8.01
CA ASN A 106 -1.86 3.45 -7.20
C ASN A 106 -1.69 2.02 -6.64
N LEU A 107 -2.76 1.25 -6.44
CA LEU A 107 -2.70 -0.09 -5.85
C LEU A 107 -2.90 -1.15 -6.93
N PHE A 108 -1.96 -2.09 -7.06
CA PHE A 108 -1.93 -3.06 -8.15
C PHE A 108 -1.62 -4.48 -7.65
N GLY A 109 -2.12 -5.49 -8.38
CA GLY A 109 -1.75 -6.89 -8.14
C GLY A 109 -2.61 -7.66 -7.14
N GLY A 110 -3.78 -7.12 -6.76
CA GLY A 110 -4.75 -7.81 -5.92
C GLY A 110 -6.17 -7.25 -6.01
N ASN A 111 -7.09 -7.84 -5.26
CA ASN A 111 -8.44 -7.34 -5.06
C ASN A 111 -8.49 -6.50 -3.79
N PHE A 112 -9.02 -5.28 -3.87
CA PHE A 112 -9.03 -4.32 -2.76
C PHE A 112 -10.45 -4.06 -2.28
N LEU A 113 -10.66 -4.24 -0.98
CA LEU A 113 -11.88 -3.86 -0.28
C LEU A 113 -11.59 -2.64 0.60
N PHE A 114 -12.53 -1.70 0.71
CA PHE A 114 -12.31 -0.40 1.35
C PHE A 114 -13.23 -0.19 2.55
N ASN A 115 -12.69 0.38 3.62
CA ASN A 115 -13.41 0.81 4.82
C ASN A 115 -12.88 2.16 5.33
#